data_AF-A0A6A8AJS3-F1
#
_entry.id   AF-A0A6A8AJS3-F1
#
_cell.length_a   1.000
_cell.length_b   1.000
_cell.length_c   1.000
_cell.angle_alpha   90.00
_cell.angle_beta   90.00
_cell.angle_gamma   90.00
#
_symmetry.space_group_name_H-M   'P 1'
#
loop_
_entity.id
_entity.type
_entity.pdbx_description
1 polymer ?
#
loop_
_entity_poly.entity_id
_entity_poly.type
_entity_poly.pdbx_seq_one_letter_code
_entity_poly.pdbx_strand_id
1 'polypeptide(L)'
;TKKFLAFIHALLPFRCLVCGTRKFIKFLPFFNKIYLNACANVNNLVCDVTIISVSVPEKLLERVEKSIREQGFANRSEIVRQALRTFIMESRSLKELKGEIAASITISYERDATKGQISEIQHSFGDIISTFLHAHIDEDYCLEVIVVKGEAENIRKLVQAFRTNEQITQIRVSVLTALK
;
A
#
# COMPACT_ATOMS: atom_id res chain seq x y z
N THR A 1 27.08 47.64 47.23
CA THR A 1 27.52 47.91 45.84
C THR A 1 27.40 46.63 45.04
N LYS A 2 26.76 46.66 43.85
CA LYS A 2 26.69 45.59 42.81
C LYS A 2 26.35 44.16 43.32
N LYS A 3 25.09 43.72 43.21
CA LYS A 3 24.45 43.09 42.02
C LYS A 3 24.94 41.64 41.80
N PHE A 4 24.07 40.64 41.93
CA PHE A 4 23.20 40.07 40.87
C PHE A 4 24.01 39.18 39.90
N LEU A 5 23.53 37.94 39.67
CA LEU A 5 24.28 36.77 39.13
C LEU A 5 25.31 36.22 40.15
N ALA A 6 25.48 34.91 40.38
CA ALA A 6 25.09 33.75 39.58
C ALA A 6 24.38 32.65 40.39
N PHE A 7 23.08 32.80 40.60
CA PHE A 7 22.17 31.63 40.70
C PHE A 7 21.92 31.13 39.26
N ILE A 8 21.61 29.83 39.10
CA ILE A 8 21.53 29.09 37.81
C ILE A 8 22.89 28.58 37.29
N HIS A 9 23.40 27.49 37.90
CA HIS A 9 24.31 26.57 37.21
C HIS A 9 24.12 25.09 37.64
N ALA A 10 22.87 24.71 37.93
CA ALA A 10 22.50 23.37 38.40
C ALA A 10 21.22 22.83 37.74
N LEU A 11 20.99 23.15 36.45
CA LEU A 11 19.95 22.56 35.62
C LEU A 11 20.46 22.44 34.17
N LEU A 12 21.27 21.41 33.88
CA LEU A 12 21.60 20.99 32.51
C LEU A 12 20.87 19.68 32.20
N PRO A 13 19.78 19.71 31.39
CA PRO A 13 18.97 18.53 31.26
C PRO A 13 19.03 17.87 29.86
N PHE A 14 19.56 16.64 29.83
CA PHE A 14 19.06 15.54 28.97
C PHE A 14 19.42 15.64 27.43
N ARG A 15 18.95 14.74 26.52
CA ARG A 15 19.30 14.60 25.04
C ARG A 15 18.13 14.50 23.95
N CYS A 16 17.75 15.56 23.20
CA CYS A 16 16.52 15.89 22.39
C CYS A 16 16.45 15.21 21.04
N LEU A 17 15.32 14.57 20.69
CA LEU A 17 15.24 13.74 19.49
C LEU A 17 14.78 14.46 18.20
N VAL A 18 15.35 15.63 17.93
CA VAL A 18 15.60 16.05 16.53
C VAL A 18 17.10 16.19 16.26
N CYS A 19 17.92 16.54 17.26
CA CYS A 19 19.35 16.86 17.09
C CYS A 19 20.31 16.41 18.21
N GLY A 20 19.79 15.98 19.37
CA GLY A 20 20.56 15.39 20.46
C GLY A 20 20.81 16.25 21.73
N THR A 21 19.90 17.11 22.21
CA THR A 21 20.00 17.90 23.50
C THR A 21 18.66 18.19 24.26
N ARG A 22 18.20 17.32 25.21
CA ARG A 22 16.91 17.22 26.01
C ARG A 22 16.20 18.56 26.12
N LYS A 23 16.08 19.02 27.36
CA LYS A 23 14.81 19.20 28.08
C LYS A 23 14.41 18.00 28.94
N PHE A 24 14.70 18.15 30.22
CA PHE A 24 13.63 18.15 31.22
C PHE A 24 12.74 19.35 30.90
N ILE A 25 11.44 19.17 30.97
CA ILE A 25 10.51 20.28 31.17
C ILE A 25 10.13 20.25 32.64
N LYS A 26 10.50 21.28 33.40
CA LYS A 26 9.77 21.69 34.61
C LYS A 26 10.17 23.10 35.06
N PHE A 27 9.14 23.94 35.19
CA PHE A 27 9.04 25.08 36.09
C PHE A 27 10.16 26.13 36.11
N LEU A 28 9.89 27.25 35.44
CA LEU A 28 9.80 28.55 36.11
C LEU A 28 9.01 29.51 35.20
N PRO A 29 7.98 30.23 35.71
CA PRO A 29 7.40 31.33 34.96
C PRO A 29 8.41 32.50 34.88
N PHE A 30 8.13 33.47 34.01
CA PHE A 30 8.66 34.83 34.12
C PHE A 30 10.12 35.11 33.68
N PHE A 31 10.61 34.58 32.54
CA PHE A 31 11.75 35.21 31.83
C PHE A 31 11.67 35.18 30.28
N ASN A 32 11.12 36.28 29.76
CA ASN A 32 11.47 37.00 28.52
C ASN A 32 11.87 36.25 27.23
N LYS A 33 10.87 35.97 26.38
CA LYS A 33 10.70 36.55 25.01
C LYS A 33 11.86 36.59 24.00
N ILE A 34 12.93 35.80 24.13
CA ILE A 34 13.98 35.66 23.09
C ILE A 34 14.02 34.23 22.48
N TYR A 35 13.77 33.19 23.27
CA TYR A 35 13.82 31.80 22.79
C TYR A 35 12.55 31.27 22.10
N LEU A 36 11.50 32.08 21.95
CA LEU A 36 10.29 31.67 21.21
C LEU A 36 10.39 31.87 19.68
N ASN A 37 11.32 32.69 19.20
CA ASN A 37 11.39 33.05 17.78
C ASN A 37 12.15 32.03 16.90
N ALA A 38 12.78 31.01 17.50
CA ALA A 38 13.42 29.91 16.76
C ALA A 38 12.43 28.81 16.30
N CYS A 39 11.19 28.80 16.81
CA CYS A 39 10.13 27.89 16.34
C CYS A 39 9.02 28.61 15.54
N ALA A 40 9.05 29.93 15.46
CA ALA A 40 8.01 30.74 14.85
C ALA A 40 8.12 30.88 13.31
N ASN A 41 9.05 30.18 12.66
CA ASN A 41 9.21 30.21 11.21
C ASN A 41 9.54 28.82 10.62
N VAL A 42 8.70 27.83 10.93
CA VAL A 42 8.72 26.49 10.32
C VAL A 42 7.32 26.14 9.77
N ASN A 43 6.67 27.11 9.11
CA ASN A 43 5.34 26.94 8.50
C ASN A 43 5.35 26.11 7.21
N ASN A 44 6.34 25.24 6.99
CA ASN A 44 6.37 24.35 5.82
C ASN A 44 7.20 23.06 6.01
N LEU A 45 7.06 22.40 7.17
CA LEU A 45 7.48 20.99 7.35
C LEU A 45 6.29 20.12 7.73
N VAL A 46 5.31 20.06 6.82
CA VAL A 46 4.26 19.04 6.87
C VAL A 46 4.85 17.73 6.34
N CYS A 47 5.30 16.87 7.25
CA CYS A 47 5.63 15.48 6.93
C CYS A 47 4.33 14.66 6.87
N ASP A 48 3.55 14.85 5.81
CA ASP A 48 2.28 14.12 5.57
C ASP A 48 2.54 12.65 5.20
N VAL A 49 2.94 11.88 6.22
CA VAL A 49 3.08 10.42 6.16
C VAL A 49 2.13 9.81 7.18
N THR A 50 0.94 9.44 6.71
CA THR A 50 -0.02 8.67 7.51
C THR A 50 0.53 7.28 7.79
N ILE A 51 0.61 6.90 9.07
CA ILE A 51 0.98 5.55 9.49
C ILE A 51 -0.28 4.69 9.49
N ILE A 52 -0.23 3.56 8.78
CA ILE A 52 -1.26 2.52 8.80
C ILE A 52 -0.69 1.24 9.42
N SER A 53 -1.51 0.52 10.17
CA SER A 53 -1.21 -0.83 10.66
C SER A 53 -2.01 -1.83 9.83
N VAL A 54 -1.36 -2.88 9.35
CA VAL A 54 -1.96 -3.94 8.52
C VAL A 54 -1.51 -5.30 9.03
N SER A 55 -2.46 -6.21 9.21
CA SER A 55 -2.20 -7.62 9.51
C SER A 55 -1.88 -8.36 8.22
N VAL A 56 -0.82 -9.17 8.23
CA VAL A 56 -0.39 -10.00 7.09
C VAL A 56 0.02 -11.39 7.58
N PRO A 57 -0.12 -12.46 6.78
CA PRO A 57 0.40 -13.79 7.14
C PRO A 57 1.92 -13.78 7.28
N GLU A 58 2.47 -14.53 8.23
CA GLU A 58 3.92 -14.57 8.51
C GLU A 58 4.75 -14.95 7.26
N LYS A 59 4.32 -15.98 6.54
CA LYS A 59 4.92 -16.42 5.26
C LYS A 59 5.00 -15.30 4.21
N LEU A 60 4.08 -14.33 4.24
CA LEU A 60 4.10 -13.18 3.33
C LEU A 60 5.11 -12.12 3.79
N LEU A 61 5.21 -11.87 5.10
CA LEU A 61 6.22 -10.98 5.68
C LEU A 61 7.64 -11.48 5.40
N GLU A 62 7.91 -12.77 5.59
CA GLU A 62 9.20 -13.42 5.27
C GLU A 62 9.61 -13.19 3.81
N ARG A 63 8.66 -13.36 2.87
CA ARG A 63 8.87 -13.10 1.43
C ARG A 63 9.22 -11.64 1.16
N VAL A 64 8.48 -10.70 1.78
CA VAL A 64 8.76 -9.25 1.68
C VAL A 64 10.16 -8.92 2.20
N GLU A 65 10.58 -9.47 3.34
CA GLU A 65 11.92 -9.22 3.87
C GLU A 65 13.03 -9.80 3.00
N LYS A 66 12.81 -10.97 2.40
CA LYS A 66 13.72 -11.55 1.42
C LYS A 66 13.88 -10.62 0.22
N SER A 67 12.78 -10.10 -0.34
CA SER A 67 12.83 -9.14 -1.44
C SER A 67 13.52 -7.81 -1.06
N ILE A 68 13.40 -7.34 0.19
CA ILE A 68 14.15 -6.14 0.65
C ILE A 68 15.66 -6.38 0.57
N ARG A 69 16.14 -7.55 1.02
CA ARG A 69 17.56 -7.93 0.97
C ARG A 69 18.08 -8.13 -0.45
N GLU A 70 17.28 -8.75 -1.32
CA GLU A 70 17.68 -9.08 -2.69
C GLU A 70 17.59 -7.90 -3.67
N GLN A 71 16.61 -7.00 -3.49
CA GLN A 71 16.31 -5.91 -4.43
C GLN A 71 16.77 -4.52 -3.92
N GLY A 72 17.42 -4.46 -2.75
CA GLY A 72 18.06 -3.24 -2.25
C GLY A 72 17.10 -2.14 -1.77
N PHE A 73 15.88 -2.48 -1.35
CA PHE A 73 14.94 -1.50 -0.80
C PHE A 73 15.45 -0.90 0.52
N ALA A 74 15.33 0.41 0.69
CA ALA A 74 15.87 1.10 1.87
C ALA A 74 15.19 0.74 3.20
N ASN A 75 13.92 0.30 3.18
CA ASN A 75 13.17 -0.16 4.36
C ASN A 75 11.84 -0.84 3.94
N ARG A 76 11.17 -1.51 4.90
CA ARG A 76 9.84 -2.13 4.72
C ARG A 76 8.79 -1.15 4.18
N SER A 77 8.84 0.13 4.56
CA SER A 77 7.86 1.12 4.10
C SER A 77 8.07 1.55 2.65
N GLU A 78 9.28 1.49 2.09
CA GLU A 78 9.52 1.74 0.66
C GLU A 78 8.86 0.68 -0.22
N ILE A 79 9.10 -0.60 0.05
CA ILE A 79 8.53 -1.70 -0.76
C ILE A 79 7.00 -1.69 -0.70
N VAL A 80 6.40 -1.45 0.49
CA VAL A 80 4.95 -1.28 0.62
C VAL A 80 4.45 -0.05 -0.15
N ARG A 81 5.13 1.09 -0.09
CA ARG A 81 4.73 2.30 -0.84
C ARG A 81 4.87 2.12 -2.36
N GLN A 82 5.86 1.36 -2.85
CA GLN A 82 5.95 1.02 -4.27
C GLN A 82 4.85 0.05 -4.69
N ALA A 83 4.59 -1.01 -3.92
CA ALA A 83 3.48 -1.94 -4.18
C ALA A 83 2.13 -1.22 -4.26
N LEU A 84 1.85 -0.30 -3.34
CA LEU A 84 0.63 0.54 -3.36
C LEU A 84 0.57 1.46 -4.59
N ARG A 85 1.68 2.07 -5.01
CA ARG A 85 1.73 2.89 -6.25
C ARG A 85 1.43 2.04 -7.48
N THR A 86 2.08 0.90 -7.63
CA THR A 86 1.85 -0.05 -8.73
C THR A 86 0.39 -0.49 -8.77
N PHE A 87 -0.18 -0.89 -7.63
CA PHE A 87 -1.60 -1.24 -7.51
C PHE A 87 -2.53 -0.09 -7.95
N ILE A 88 -2.26 1.15 -7.51
CA ILE A 88 -3.05 2.32 -7.93
C ILE A 88 -2.95 2.54 -9.44
N MET A 89 -1.75 2.44 -10.03
CA MET A 89 -1.54 2.60 -11.49
C MET A 89 -2.29 1.53 -12.29
N GLU A 90 -2.17 0.26 -11.92
CA GLU A 90 -2.92 -0.87 -12.50
C GLU A 90 -4.45 -0.73 -12.29
N SER A 91 -4.89 -0.02 -11.25
CA SER A 91 -6.32 0.24 -11.03
C SER A 91 -6.87 1.39 -11.88
N ARG A 92 -6.04 2.38 -12.25
CA ARG A 92 -6.47 3.54 -13.07
C ARG A 92 -6.66 3.17 -14.53
N SER A 93 -5.73 2.41 -15.11
CA SER A 93 -5.82 1.98 -16.52
C SER A 93 -7.15 1.29 -16.84
N LEU A 94 -7.68 0.45 -15.94
CA LEU A 94 -9.00 -0.17 -16.09
C LEU A 94 -10.18 0.79 -15.89
N LYS A 95 -10.05 1.80 -15.02
CA LYS A 95 -11.09 2.78 -14.73
C LYS A 95 -11.33 3.78 -15.86
N GLU A 96 -10.29 4.09 -16.63
CA GLU A 96 -10.33 5.12 -17.68
C GLU A 96 -10.88 4.59 -19.03
N LEU A 97 -10.92 3.26 -19.22
CA LEU A 97 -11.44 2.62 -20.44
C LEU A 97 -12.96 2.76 -20.61
N LYS A 98 -13.41 2.85 -21.86
CA LYS A 98 -14.82 3.01 -22.25
C LYS A 98 -15.12 2.22 -23.53
N GLY A 99 -16.37 1.82 -23.69
CA GLY A 99 -16.85 1.01 -24.82
C GLY A 99 -16.41 -0.45 -24.73
N GLU A 100 -16.65 -1.18 -25.82
CA GLU A 100 -16.28 -2.58 -25.98
C GLU A 100 -14.75 -2.74 -26.05
N ILE A 101 -14.20 -3.61 -25.20
CA ILE A 101 -12.78 -3.94 -25.16
C ILE A 101 -12.58 -5.46 -25.09
N ALA A 102 -11.39 -5.91 -25.47
CA ALA A 102 -10.89 -7.25 -25.14
C ALA A 102 -9.83 -7.16 -24.04
N ALA A 103 -9.76 -8.16 -23.17
CA ALA A 103 -8.70 -8.27 -22.16
C ALA A 103 -8.44 -9.74 -21.80
N SER A 104 -7.28 -10.01 -21.22
CA SER A 104 -7.03 -11.22 -20.45
C SER A 104 -6.91 -10.88 -18.96
N ILE A 105 -7.60 -11.66 -18.14
CA ILE A 105 -7.54 -11.61 -16.68
C ILE A 105 -6.83 -12.89 -16.23
N THR A 106 -5.69 -12.76 -15.56
CA THR A 106 -4.98 -13.89 -14.96
C THR A 106 -5.17 -13.83 -13.46
N ILE A 107 -5.72 -14.90 -12.88
CA ILE A 107 -5.87 -15.06 -11.42
C ILE A 107 -5.08 -16.26 -10.92
N SER A 108 -4.61 -16.20 -9.67
CA SER A 108 -4.13 -17.38 -8.95
C SER A 108 -4.74 -17.45 -7.56
N TYR A 109 -5.03 -18.66 -7.10
CA TYR A 109 -5.70 -18.93 -5.83
C TYR A 109 -5.30 -20.31 -5.28
N GLU A 110 -5.52 -20.52 -3.99
CA GLU A 110 -5.20 -21.80 -3.32
C GLU A 110 -6.19 -22.90 -3.70
N ARG A 111 -5.76 -24.15 -3.85
CA ARG A 111 -6.61 -25.26 -4.33
C ARG A 111 -7.77 -25.58 -3.39
N ASP A 112 -7.55 -25.39 -2.09
CA ASP A 112 -8.52 -25.56 -1.00
C ASP A 112 -9.45 -24.35 -0.85
N ALA A 113 -9.25 -23.28 -1.63
CA ALA A 113 -10.29 -22.30 -1.88
C ALA A 113 -11.58 -23.00 -2.35
N THR A 114 -12.73 -22.48 -1.93
CA THR A 114 -14.02 -23.00 -2.37
C THR A 114 -14.20 -22.72 -3.86
N LYS A 115 -13.80 -23.68 -4.70
CA LYS A 115 -13.90 -23.64 -6.18
C LYS A 115 -15.26 -23.16 -6.69
N GLY A 116 -16.32 -23.43 -5.93
CA GLY A 116 -17.67 -22.89 -6.15
C GLY A 116 -17.70 -21.36 -6.30
N GLN A 117 -17.06 -20.58 -5.42
CA GLN A 117 -17.13 -19.11 -5.45
C GLN A 117 -16.53 -18.52 -6.73
N ILE A 118 -15.40 -19.07 -7.21
CA ILE A 118 -14.75 -18.60 -8.44
C ILE A 118 -15.59 -18.98 -9.67
N SER A 119 -16.15 -20.20 -9.68
CA SER A 119 -17.08 -20.64 -10.73
C SER A 119 -18.40 -19.85 -10.72
N GLU A 120 -18.94 -19.49 -9.55
CA GLU A 120 -20.12 -18.63 -9.40
C GLU A 120 -19.88 -17.21 -9.93
N ILE A 121 -18.71 -16.62 -9.66
CA ILE A 121 -18.31 -15.34 -10.27
C ILE A 121 -18.23 -15.50 -11.79
N GLN A 122 -17.57 -16.54 -12.31
CA GLN A 122 -17.47 -16.77 -13.76
C GLN A 122 -18.84 -16.94 -14.42
N HIS A 123 -19.74 -17.75 -13.86
CA HIS A 123 -21.10 -17.92 -14.38
C HIS A 123 -21.89 -16.60 -14.35
N SER A 124 -21.72 -15.77 -13.31
CA SER A 124 -22.36 -14.46 -13.21
C SER A 124 -21.89 -13.44 -14.26
N PHE A 125 -20.77 -13.71 -14.93
CA PHE A 125 -20.20 -12.88 -15.99
C PHE A 125 -19.99 -13.66 -17.30
N GLY A 126 -20.72 -14.77 -17.50
CA GLY A 126 -20.57 -15.65 -18.67
C GLY A 126 -20.71 -14.92 -20.01
N ASP A 127 -21.59 -13.91 -20.07
CA ASP A 127 -21.85 -13.10 -21.28
C ASP A 127 -20.61 -12.33 -21.79
N ILE A 128 -19.61 -12.07 -20.94
CA ILE A 128 -18.37 -11.37 -21.32
C ILE A 128 -17.13 -12.28 -21.30
N ILE A 129 -17.24 -13.52 -20.84
CA ILE A 129 -16.13 -14.48 -20.80
C ILE A 129 -16.15 -15.29 -22.09
N SER A 130 -15.17 -15.07 -22.96
CA SER A 130 -15.06 -15.81 -24.24
C SER A 130 -14.50 -17.21 -24.05
N THR A 131 -13.55 -17.38 -23.13
CA THR A 131 -12.99 -18.67 -22.72
C THR A 131 -12.14 -18.49 -21.46
N PHE A 132 -11.85 -19.57 -20.74
CA PHE A 132 -10.81 -19.57 -19.71
C PHE A 132 -9.99 -20.87 -19.77
N LEU A 133 -8.72 -20.76 -19.39
CA LEU A 133 -7.82 -21.88 -19.15
C LEU A 133 -7.61 -22.01 -17.64
N HIS A 134 -7.73 -23.22 -17.11
CA HIS A 134 -7.35 -23.56 -15.73
C HIS A 134 -6.14 -24.50 -15.74
N ALA A 135 -5.13 -24.20 -14.91
CA ALA A 135 -3.95 -25.03 -14.73
C ALA A 135 -3.61 -25.17 -13.24
N HIS A 136 -3.28 -26.39 -12.82
CA HIS A 136 -2.63 -26.63 -11.53
C HIS A 136 -1.14 -26.35 -11.70
N ILE A 137 -0.64 -25.30 -11.05
CA ILE A 137 0.77 -24.87 -11.15
C ILE A 137 1.64 -25.40 -10.01
N ASP A 138 1.01 -25.85 -8.92
CA ASP A 138 1.64 -26.47 -7.77
C ASP A 138 0.64 -27.44 -7.10
N GLU A 139 1.03 -28.11 -6.02
CA GLU A 139 0.12 -28.90 -5.19
C GLU A 139 -0.99 -28.04 -4.59
N ASP A 140 -0.65 -26.84 -4.13
CA ASP A 140 -1.56 -25.95 -3.39
C ASP A 140 -2.15 -24.82 -4.25
N TYR A 141 -1.69 -24.58 -5.48
CA TYR A 141 -2.09 -23.40 -6.28
C TYR A 141 -2.66 -23.72 -7.66
N CYS A 142 -3.74 -23.00 -7.99
CA CYS A 142 -4.34 -22.96 -9.31
C CYS A 142 -4.04 -21.62 -9.98
N LEU A 143 -3.82 -21.64 -11.29
CA LEU A 143 -3.70 -20.48 -12.17
C LEU A 143 -4.83 -20.54 -13.19
N GLU A 144 -5.55 -19.43 -13.37
CA GLU A 144 -6.50 -19.29 -14.45
C GLU A 144 -6.17 -18.10 -15.34
N VAL A 145 -6.35 -18.28 -16.65
CA VAL A 145 -6.26 -17.22 -17.66
C VAL A 145 -7.61 -17.12 -18.36
N ILE A 146 -8.33 -16.05 -18.06
CA ILE A 146 -9.71 -15.79 -18.51
C ILE A 146 -9.64 -14.74 -19.62
N VAL A 147 -10.10 -15.09 -20.82
CA VAL A 147 -10.21 -14.16 -21.95
C VAL A 147 -11.59 -13.55 -21.96
N VAL A 148 -11.66 -12.23 -21.91
CA VAL A 148 -12.92 -11.47 -21.84
C VAL A 148 -13.06 -10.49 -22.99
N LYS A 149 -14.30 -10.32 -23.44
CA LYS A 149 -14.70 -9.35 -24.47
C LYS A 149 -16.05 -8.76 -24.08
N GLY A 150 -16.16 -7.44 -24.12
CA GLY A 150 -17.43 -6.75 -23.85
C GLY A 150 -17.21 -5.34 -23.33
N GLU A 151 -18.27 -4.72 -22.82
CA GLU A 151 -18.23 -3.38 -22.23
C GLU A 151 -17.22 -3.28 -21.09
N ALA A 152 -16.37 -2.24 -21.14
CA ALA A 152 -15.35 -1.98 -20.13
C ALA A 152 -15.92 -1.89 -18.69
N GLU A 153 -17.19 -1.50 -18.53
CA GLU A 153 -17.87 -1.50 -17.23
C GLU A 153 -18.12 -2.92 -16.68
N ASN A 154 -18.54 -3.86 -17.53
CA ASN A 154 -18.81 -5.23 -17.11
C ASN A 154 -17.50 -5.97 -16.79
N ILE A 155 -16.46 -5.74 -17.60
CA ILE A 155 -15.10 -6.25 -17.31
C ILE A 155 -14.56 -5.67 -15.99
N ARG A 156 -14.81 -4.38 -15.70
CA ARG A 156 -14.50 -3.80 -14.38
C ARG A 156 -15.24 -4.47 -13.23
N LYS A 157 -16.53 -4.78 -13.39
CA LYS A 157 -17.35 -5.47 -12.36
C LYS A 157 -16.80 -6.88 -12.09
N LEU A 158 -16.44 -7.63 -13.13
CA LEU A 158 -15.80 -8.96 -13.02
C LEU A 158 -14.45 -8.87 -12.28
N VAL A 159 -13.57 -7.95 -12.68
CA VAL A 159 -12.28 -7.73 -12.01
C VAL A 159 -12.48 -7.30 -10.55
N GLN A 160 -13.52 -6.52 -10.25
CA GLN A 160 -13.84 -6.11 -8.89
C GLN A 160 -14.36 -7.29 -8.05
N ALA A 161 -15.21 -8.17 -8.61
CA ALA A 161 -15.69 -9.38 -7.95
C ALA A 161 -14.52 -10.31 -7.57
N PHE A 162 -13.57 -10.53 -8.49
CA PHE A 162 -12.35 -11.27 -8.19
C PHE A 162 -11.47 -10.59 -7.12
N ARG A 163 -11.32 -9.25 -7.18
CA ARG A 163 -10.55 -8.49 -6.16
C ARG A 163 -11.17 -8.50 -4.76
N THR A 164 -12.46 -8.75 -4.64
CA THR A 164 -13.17 -8.85 -3.35
C THR A 164 -13.28 -10.28 -2.82
N ASN A 165 -12.84 -11.28 -3.60
CA ASN A 165 -12.78 -12.66 -3.13
C ASN A 165 -11.46 -12.88 -2.35
N GLU A 166 -11.57 -13.26 -1.08
CA GLU A 166 -10.42 -13.44 -0.16
C GLU A 166 -9.47 -14.57 -0.58
N GLN A 167 -9.91 -15.49 -1.44
CA GLN A 167 -9.14 -16.66 -1.87
C GLN A 167 -8.23 -16.36 -3.07
N ILE A 168 -8.45 -15.24 -3.77
CA ILE A 168 -7.64 -14.85 -4.93
C ILE A 168 -6.37 -14.14 -4.47
N THR A 169 -5.26 -14.88 -4.53
CA THR A 169 -3.92 -14.43 -4.10
C THR A 169 -3.32 -13.38 -5.03
N GLN A 170 -3.55 -13.50 -6.34
CA GLN A 170 -3.06 -12.55 -7.34
C GLN A 170 -4.08 -12.36 -8.45
N ILE A 171 -4.20 -11.12 -8.95
CA ILE A 171 -4.91 -10.78 -10.17
C ILE A 171 -4.03 -9.89 -11.05
N ARG A 172 -3.96 -10.21 -12.34
CA ARG A 172 -3.36 -9.38 -13.39
C ARG A 172 -4.38 -9.19 -14.50
N VAL A 173 -4.43 -7.99 -15.08
CA VAL A 173 -5.31 -7.70 -16.20
C VAL A 173 -4.50 -7.05 -17.30
N SER A 174 -4.46 -7.70 -18.46
CA SER A 174 -3.82 -7.19 -19.67
C SER A 174 -4.90 -6.80 -20.67
N VAL A 175 -5.01 -5.51 -20.96
CA VAL A 175 -6.03 -4.98 -21.88
C VAL A 175 -5.51 -5.03 -23.30
N LEU A 176 -6.27 -5.63 -24.20
CA LEU A 176 -5.96 -5.80 -25.60
C LEU A 176 -6.75 -4.76 -26.41
N THR A 177 -6.17 -3.59 -26.59
CA THR A 177 -6.80 -2.44 -27.27
C THR A 177 -6.84 -2.64 -28.79
N ALA A 178 -7.73 -3.50 -29.29
CA ALA A 178 -8.09 -3.57 -30.71
C ALA A 178 -9.40 -4.35 -30.95
N LEU A 179 -10.55 -3.69 -30.77
CA LEU A 179 -11.80 -4.05 -31.44
C LEU A 179 -12.46 -2.73 -31.90
N LYS A 180 -12.37 -2.47 -33.21
CA LYS A 180 -13.12 -1.44 -33.93
C LYS A 180 -14.23 -2.14 -34.72
#